data_AF-A0A2W6D7F1-F1
#
_entry.id   AF-A0A2W6D7F1-F1
#
_cell.length_a   1.000
_cell.length_b   1.000
_cell.length_c   1.000
_cell.angle_alpha   90.00
_cell.angle_beta   90.00
_cell.angle_gamma   90.00
#
_symmetry.space_group_name_H-M   'P 1'
#
loop_
_entity.id
_entity.type
_entity.pdbx_description
1 polymer ?
#
loop_
_entity_poly.entity_id
_entity_poly.type
_entity_poly.pdbx_seq_one_letter_code
_entity_poly.pdbx_strand_id
1 'polypeptide(L)'
;AALDAAEADSAFGQTAYTLEVSSPGVDRPLTEPRHWRRAAGRLVRTRIGDTPVEGRVLAADASGVMLDVAGTQRRAAFADLGAGVIQVEFAPPTHQPGEDAP
;
A
#
# COMPACT_ATOMS: atom_id res chain seq x y z
N ALA A 1 -39.78 15.30 -40.26
CA ALA A 1 -38.78 14.21 -40.30
C ALA A 1 -37.43 14.88 -40.47
N ALA A 2 -36.80 15.26 -39.35
CA ALA A 2 -35.84 14.47 -38.57
C ALA A 2 -34.43 14.62 -39.16
N LEU A 3 -33.68 15.58 -38.60
CA LEU A 3 -32.23 15.71 -38.77
C LEU A 3 -31.60 14.54 -38.04
N ASP A 4 -30.97 13.66 -38.81
CA ASP A 4 -30.29 12.46 -38.32
C ASP A 4 -29.02 12.83 -37.53
N ALA A 5 -28.68 11.94 -36.61
CA ALA A 5 -27.99 12.20 -35.36
C ALA A 5 -26.46 12.28 -35.47
N ALA A 6 -25.89 13.17 -34.67
CA ALA A 6 -24.64 13.05 -33.91
C ALA A 6 -23.44 12.37 -34.60
N GLU A 7 -22.77 13.10 -35.48
CA GLU A 7 -21.33 12.98 -35.66
C GLU A 7 -20.65 13.88 -34.61
N ALA A 8 -20.22 13.28 -33.50
CA ALA A 8 -19.26 13.87 -32.56
C ALA A 8 -18.26 12.80 -32.15
N ASP A 9 -17.34 12.57 -33.07
CA ASP A 9 -15.90 12.52 -32.83
C ASP A 9 -15.44 11.80 -31.54
N SER A 10 -15.11 10.53 -31.71
CA SER A 10 -13.80 9.97 -31.40
C SER A 10 -12.96 10.71 -30.34
N ALA A 11 -12.93 10.19 -29.11
CA ALA A 11 -11.69 10.01 -28.34
C ALA A 11 -11.98 9.52 -26.92
N PHE A 12 -12.60 8.34 -26.77
CA PHE A 12 -12.23 7.53 -25.60
C PHE A 12 -10.81 7.03 -25.84
N GLY A 13 -9.85 7.92 -25.58
CA GLY A 13 -8.44 7.61 -25.57
C GLY A 13 -8.24 6.44 -24.63
N GLN A 14 -8.04 5.26 -25.22
CA GLN A 14 -7.44 4.11 -24.56
C GLN A 14 -5.99 4.48 -24.26
N THR A 15 -5.78 5.45 -23.36
CA THR A 15 -4.46 5.71 -22.83
C THR A 15 -4.21 4.59 -21.85
N ALA A 16 -3.58 3.52 -22.33
CA ALA A 16 -3.01 2.50 -21.47
C ALA A 16 -2.04 3.21 -20.53
N TYR A 17 -2.48 3.50 -19.31
CA TYR A 17 -1.62 4.04 -18.28
C TYR A 17 -0.66 2.92 -17.86
N THR A 18 0.52 2.89 -18.45
CA THR A 18 1.65 2.16 -17.87
C THR A 18 2.07 2.95 -16.65
N LEU A 19 1.51 2.60 -15.49
CA LEU A 19 2.03 3.07 -14.21
C LEU A 19 3.39 2.39 -14.03
N GLU A 20 4.45 3.07 -14.40
CA GLU A 20 5.79 2.73 -13.92
C GLU A 20 5.81 3.05 -12.42
N VAL A 21 5.35 2.09 -11.63
CA VAL A 21 5.47 2.14 -10.18
C VAL A 21 6.95 1.98 -9.87
N SER A 22 7.65 3.11 -9.76
CA SER A 22 8.97 3.11 -9.12
C SER A 22 8.82 2.45 -7.75
N SER A 23 9.77 1.56 -7.41
CA SER A 23 9.82 0.92 -6.11
C SER A 23 9.70 1.99 -5.02
N PRO A 24 8.64 2.00 -4.19
CA PRO A 24 8.45 3.05 -3.20
C PRO A 24 9.71 3.09 -2.34
N GLY A 25 10.25 4.29 -2.23
CA GLY A 25 11.66 4.54 -1.97
C GLY A 25 12.22 3.88 -0.71
N VAL A 26 13.54 3.87 -0.73
CA VAL A 26 14.56 3.58 0.30
C VAL A 26 14.19 4.04 1.72
N ASP A 27 13.13 3.49 2.30
CA ASP A 27 12.86 3.68 3.72
C ASP A 27 13.91 2.88 4.50
N ARG A 28 14.41 3.47 5.59
CA ARG A 28 15.41 2.78 6.41
C ARG A 28 14.78 1.49 6.96
N PRO A 29 15.40 0.32 6.74
CA PRO A 29 14.80 -0.93 7.16
C PRO A 29 14.59 -0.98 8.68
N LEU A 30 13.45 -1.53 9.09
CA LEU A 30 13.13 -1.84 10.47
C LEU A 30 13.95 -3.08 10.89
N THR A 31 15.06 -2.85 11.55
CA THR A 31 15.98 -3.91 12.00
C THR A 31 16.00 -4.10 13.51
N GLU A 32 15.74 -3.05 14.29
CA GLU A 32 15.85 -3.08 15.74
C GLU A 32 14.47 -2.94 16.42
N PRO A 33 14.27 -3.49 17.64
CA PRO A 33 12.98 -3.42 18.34
C PRO A 33 12.40 -2.01 18.47
N ARG A 34 13.25 -0.99 18.64
CA ARG A 34 12.82 0.42 18.71
C ARG A 34 12.25 0.93 17.37
N HIS A 35 12.74 0.44 16.24
CA HIS A 35 12.22 0.80 14.91
C HIS A 35 10.82 0.23 14.74
N TRP A 36 10.63 -1.05 15.09
CA TRP A 36 9.33 -1.72 15.04
C TRP A 36 8.28 -1.07 15.94
N ARG A 37 8.66 -0.61 17.14
CA ARG A 37 7.75 0.15 18.02
C ARG A 37 7.27 1.44 17.41
N ARG A 38 8.17 2.20 16.78
CA ARG A 38 7.81 3.45 16.09
C ARG A 38 6.96 3.22 14.84
N ALA A 39 7.05 2.04 14.25
CA ALA A 39 6.26 1.64 13.08
C ALA A 39 4.85 1.13 13.43
N ALA A 40 4.44 1.11 14.71
CA ALA A 40 3.07 0.75 15.08
C ALA A 40 2.05 1.59 14.29
N GLY A 41 1.02 0.91 13.77
CA GLY A 41 0.01 1.46 12.87
C GLY A 41 0.40 1.50 11.38
N ARG A 42 1.66 1.23 11.01
CA ARG A 42 2.13 1.28 9.61
C ARG A 42 2.02 -0.08 8.94
N LEU A 43 1.67 -0.07 7.65
CA LEU A 43 1.81 -1.25 6.79
C LEU A 43 3.29 -1.51 6.53
N VAL A 44 3.72 -2.75 6.73
CA VAL A 44 5.11 -3.15 6.52
C VAL A 44 5.18 -4.45 5.74
N ARG A 45 6.22 -4.58 4.93
CA ARG A 45 6.60 -5.84 4.29
C ARG A 45 7.89 -6.35 4.92
N THR A 46 7.91 -7.60 5.34
CA THR A 46 9.05 -8.25 6.01
C THR A 46 9.07 -9.75 5.70
N ARG A 47 9.99 -10.50 6.31
CA ARG A 47 9.99 -11.97 6.30
C ARG A 47 9.86 -12.50 7.73
N ILE A 48 9.14 -13.60 7.90
CA ILE A 48 9.12 -14.41 9.13
C ILE A 48 9.69 -15.77 8.76
N GLY A 49 10.90 -16.09 9.23
CA GLY A 49 11.72 -17.15 8.65
C GLY A 49 11.95 -16.86 7.16
N ASP A 50 11.63 -17.85 6.31
CA ASP A 50 11.74 -17.73 4.85
C ASP A 50 10.48 -17.18 4.17
N THR A 51 9.39 -16.97 4.92
CA THR A 51 8.10 -16.57 4.35
C THR A 51 7.99 -15.04 4.28
N PRO A 52 7.79 -14.44 3.09
CA PRO A 52 7.47 -13.02 2.99
C PRO A 52 6.07 -12.76 3.53
N VAL A 53 5.94 -11.70 4.31
CA VAL A 53 4.70 -11.28 4.95
C VAL A 53 4.54 -9.78 4.79
N GLU A 54 3.33 -9.36 4.45
CA GLU A 54 2.91 -7.97 4.48
C GLU A 54 1.76 -7.83 5.49
N GLY A 55 1.87 -6.86 6.38
CA GLY A 55 0.89 -6.68 7.43
C GLY A 55 1.08 -5.38 8.19
N ARG A 56 0.04 -4.94 8.90
CA ARG A 56 0.10 -3.73 9.71
C ARG A 56 0.72 -4.04 11.06
N VAL A 57 1.70 -3.25 11.50
CA VAL A 57 2.27 -3.41 12.85
C VAL A 57 1.22 -2.99 13.87
N LEU A 58 0.78 -3.90 14.72
CA LEU A 58 -0.14 -3.59 15.81
C LEU A 58 0.61 -3.13 17.05
N ALA A 59 1.68 -3.83 17.41
CA ALA A 59 2.52 -3.54 18.56
C ALA A 59 3.89 -4.20 18.40
N ALA A 60 4.89 -3.71 19.15
CA ALA A 60 6.17 -4.38 19.31
C ALA A 60 6.64 -4.26 20.76
N ASP A 61 7.13 -5.35 21.33
CA ASP A 61 7.63 -5.43 22.70
C ASP A 61 9.12 -5.81 22.73
N ALA A 62 9.65 -6.26 23.86
CA ALA A 62 11.06 -6.66 23.97
C ALA A 62 11.38 -7.98 23.24
N SER A 63 10.38 -8.83 23.00
CA SER A 63 10.52 -10.18 22.47
C SER A 63 10.08 -10.31 21.01
N GLY A 64 9.23 -9.41 20.49
CA GLY A 64 8.82 -9.48 19.10
C GLY A 64 7.82 -8.41 18.65
N VAL A 65 7.19 -8.69 17.52
CA VAL A 65 6.23 -7.82 16.83
C VAL A 65 4.92 -8.57 16.64
N MET A 66 3.81 -7.87 16.85
CA MET A 66 2.48 -8.32 16.47
C MET A 66 2.09 -7.63 15.16
N LEU A 67 1.77 -8.42 14.13
CA LEU A 67 1.30 -7.95 12.83
C LEU A 67 -0.15 -8.34 12.62
N ASP A 68 -0.92 -7.47 11.98
CA ASP A 68 -2.19 -7.84 11.35
C ASP A 68 -1.90 -8.19 9.89
N VAL A 69 -2.04 -9.47 9.56
CA VAL A 69 -1.84 -10.00 8.21
C VAL A 69 -3.21 -10.39 7.67
N ALA A 70 -3.76 -9.56 6.79
CA ALA A 70 -5.06 -9.76 6.16
C ALA A 70 -6.21 -10.05 7.18
N GLY A 71 -6.25 -9.31 8.29
CA GLY A 71 -7.25 -9.46 9.36
C GLY A 71 -6.90 -10.51 10.40
N THR A 72 -5.78 -11.23 10.25
CA THR A 72 -5.31 -12.24 11.21
C THR A 72 -4.10 -11.73 11.97
N GLN A 73 -4.21 -11.70 13.30
CA GLN A 73 -3.09 -11.35 14.17
C GLN A 73 -2.03 -12.44 14.16
N ARG A 74 -0.79 -12.07 13.84
CA ARG A 74 0.36 -12.95 13.79
C ARG A 74 1.51 -12.36 14.59
N ARG A 75 2.01 -13.12 15.55
CA ARG A 75 3.20 -12.77 16.34
C ARG A 75 4.46 -13.30 15.68
N ALA A 76 5.51 -12.50 15.68
CA ALA A 76 6.84 -12.86 15.19
C ALA A 76 7.91 -12.45 16.21
N ALA A 77 8.78 -13.38 16.61
CA ALA A 77 9.95 -13.06 17.42
C ALA A 77 11.00 -12.33 16.56
N PHE A 78 11.79 -11.44 17.16
CA PHE A 78 12.85 -10.74 16.41
C PHE A 78 13.91 -11.69 15.83
N ALA A 79 14.10 -12.86 16.43
CA ALA A 79 15.02 -13.88 15.93
C ALA A 79 14.60 -14.44 14.56
N ASP A 80 13.29 -14.49 14.31
CA ASP A 80 12.72 -15.00 13.06
C ASP A 80 12.36 -13.88 12.08
N LEU A 81 12.45 -12.62 12.52
CA LEU A 81 11.98 -11.47 11.75
C LEU A 81 13.11 -10.87 10.92
N GLY A 82 12.91 -10.84 9.61
CA GLY A 82 13.78 -10.14 8.68
C GLY A 82 13.66 -8.61 8.79
N ALA A 83 14.47 -7.91 8.00
CA ALA A 83 14.35 -6.47 7.84
C ALA A 83 12.95 -6.10 7.30
N GLY A 84 12.25 -5.21 8.02
CA GLY A 84 10.96 -4.68 7.60
C GLY A 84 11.11 -3.42 6.74
N VAL A 85 10.25 -3.26 5.75
CA VAL A 85 10.15 -2.04 4.93
C VAL A 85 8.75 -1.48 5.06
N ILE A 86 8.61 -0.22 5.48
CA ILE A 86 7.32 0.47 5.53
C ILE A 86 6.78 0.60 4.11
N GLN A 87 5.52 0.24 3.93
CA GLN A 87 4.81 0.43 2.67
C GLN A 87 4.07 1.77 2.72
N VAL A 88 4.17 2.53 1.63
CA VAL A 88 3.42 3.78 1.46
C VAL A 88 2.02 3.41 0.98
N GLU A 89 1.01 3.83 1.74
CA GLU A 89 -0.40 3.64 1.37
C GLU A 89 -0.86 4.89 0.61
N PHE A 90 -1.11 4.75 -0.70
CA PHE A 90 -1.72 5.82 -1.50
C PHE A 90 -3.24 5.70 -1.40
N ALA A 91 -3.91 6.71 -0.86
CA ALA A 91 -5.34 6.84 -1.05
C ALA A 91 -5.61 7.18 -2.53
N PRO A 92 -6.62 6.58 -3.17
CA PRO A 92 -7.02 6.99 -4.50
C PRO A 92 -7.39 8.49 -4.44
N PRO A 93 -6.98 9.30 -5.41
CA PRO A 93 -7.50 10.67 -5.50
C PRO A 93 -9.01 10.55 -5.57
N THR A 94 -9.71 11.19 -4.64
CA THR A 94 -11.16 11.35 -4.72
C THR A 94 -11.44 12.03 -6.05
N HIS A 95 -11.92 11.27 -7.03
CA HIS A 95 -12.48 11.84 -8.25
C HIS A 95 -13.72 12.59 -7.82
N GLN A 96 -13.60 13.91 -7.67
CA GLN A 96 -14.73 14.79 -7.47
C GLN A 96 -15.45 14.82 -8.83
N PRO A 97 -16.61 14.17 -8.99
CA PRO A 97 -17.30 14.14 -10.27
C PRO A 97 -17.89 15.53 -10.52
N GLY A 98 -17.56 16.09 -11.69
CA GLY A 98 -18.29 17.13 -12.40
C GLY A 98 -18.84 18.30 -11.59
N GLU A 99 -18.11 19.42 -11.57
CA GLU A 99 -18.77 20.71 -11.71
C GLU A 99 -18.84 21.04 -13.20
N ASP A 100 -19.67 20.26 -13.89
CA ASP A 100 -20.21 20.64 -15.18
C ASP A 100 -21.68 20.99 -14.89
N ALA A 101 -21.93 22.27 -14.70
CA ALA A 101 -23.25 22.83 -14.51
C ALA A 101 -23.36 24.10 -15.39
N PRO A 102 -24.56 24.36 -15.93
CA PRO A 102 -24.84 24.63 -17.34
C PRO A 102 -24.45 26.01 -17.88
#